data_AF-A0A7C3C8N1-F1
#
_entry.id   AF-A0A7C3C8N1-F1
#
_cell.length_a   1.000
_cell.length_b   1.000
_cell.length_c   1.000
_cell.angle_alpha   90.00
_cell.angle_beta   90.00
_cell.angle_gamma   90.00
#
_symmetry.space_group_name_H-M   'P 1'
#
loop_
_entity.id
_entity.type
_entity.pdbx_description
1 polymer ?
#
loop_
_entity_poly.entity_id
_entity_poly.type
_entity_poly.pdbx_seq_one_letter_code
_entity_poly.pdbx_strand_id
1 'polypeptide(L)'
;MDGRKWERGSALAWTAAVLAFVVLPLIALLLDGARLFYADTRLEDATSAACEALAQASIYEQVRQFQQTGKLEPKVTYTSRRAAVAVFTQDLQGDPVLQLAHTTLRISTVNGLPQCAATSTVKAMFMPYTSHLHAVAVPSARGSRR
;
A
#
# COMPACT_ATOMS: atom_id res chain seq x y z
N MET A 1 -50.81 29.15 30.89
CA MET A 1 -50.33 27.80 31.28
C MET A 1 -49.24 27.40 30.28
N ASP A 2 -48.00 27.85 30.47
CA ASP A 2 -46.90 27.60 29.52
C ASP A 2 -45.68 27.05 30.23
N GLY A 3 -45.73 25.75 30.58
CA GLY A 3 -44.64 25.07 31.29
C GLY A 3 -44.21 23.72 30.70
N ARG A 4 -44.80 23.23 29.61
CA ARG A 4 -44.61 21.83 29.16
C ARG A 4 -43.74 21.62 27.92
N LYS A 5 -43.08 22.66 27.39
CA LYS A 5 -42.20 22.54 26.21
C LYS A 5 -40.71 22.39 26.56
N TRP A 6 -40.31 22.76 27.79
CA TRP A 6 -38.90 22.82 28.20
C TRP A 6 -38.28 21.47 28.60
N GLU A 7 -39.07 20.49 29.07
CA GLU A 7 -38.54 19.20 29.55
C GLU A 7 -38.28 18.20 28.42
N ARG A 8 -39.02 18.26 27.31
CA ARG A 8 -38.84 17.33 26.18
C ARG A 8 -37.66 17.70 25.28
N GLY A 9 -37.26 18.98 25.25
CA GLY A 9 -36.09 19.42 24.50
C GLY A 9 -34.76 19.05 25.18
N SER A 10 -34.72 19.01 26.52
CA SER A 10 -33.48 18.72 27.25
C SER A 10 -33.08 17.24 27.14
N ALA A 11 -34.05 16.32 27.16
CA ALA A 11 -33.80 14.90 26.98
C ALA A 11 -33.23 14.59 25.58
N LEU A 12 -33.76 15.23 24.53
CA LEU A 12 -33.24 15.09 23.17
C LEU A 12 -31.85 15.73 22.99
N ALA A 13 -31.57 16.83 23.68
CA ALA A 13 -30.24 17.44 23.65
C ALA A 13 -29.19 16.54 24.35
N TRP A 14 -29.56 15.91 25.46
CA TRP A 14 -28.67 15.00 26.19
C TRP A 14 -28.40 13.70 25.43
N THR A 15 -29.41 13.12 24.80
CA THR A 15 -29.21 11.94 23.94
C THR A 15 -28.35 12.29 22.73
N ALA A 16 -28.54 13.47 22.12
CA ALA A 16 -27.68 13.94 21.04
C ALA A 16 -26.22 14.11 21.50
N ALA A 17 -25.97 14.62 22.71
CA ALA A 17 -24.62 14.76 23.24
C ALA A 17 -23.93 13.41 23.47
N VAL A 18 -24.64 12.44 24.07
CA VAL A 18 -24.12 11.07 24.27
C VAL A 18 -23.88 10.39 22.92
N LEU A 19 -24.81 10.55 21.98
CA LEU A 19 -24.71 9.96 20.65
C LEU A 19 -23.56 10.59 19.86
N ALA A 20 -23.35 11.90 19.96
CA ALA A 20 -22.19 12.56 19.38
C ALA A 20 -20.88 12.04 19.99
N PHE A 21 -20.83 11.81 21.30
CA PHE A 21 -19.65 11.24 21.97
C PHE A 21 -19.31 9.82 21.48
N VAL A 22 -20.29 9.04 21.03
CA VAL A 22 -20.07 7.70 20.47
C VAL A 22 -19.81 7.74 18.96
N VAL A 23 -20.57 8.56 18.22
CA VAL A 23 -20.52 8.62 16.76
C VAL A 23 -19.26 9.33 16.26
N LEU A 24 -18.83 10.41 16.91
CA LEU A 24 -17.61 11.12 16.52
C LEU A 24 -16.35 10.22 16.53
N PRO A 25 -16.04 9.46 17.59
CA PRO A 25 -14.89 8.55 17.57
C PRO A 25 -15.10 7.39 16.59
N LEU A 26 -16.34 6.93 16.38
CA LEU A 26 -16.63 5.90 15.37
C LEU A 26 -16.30 6.39 13.96
N ILE A 27 -16.69 7.63 13.61
CA ILE A 27 -16.36 8.26 12.34
C ILE A 27 -14.84 8.45 12.20
N ALA A 28 -14.16 8.90 13.26
CA ALA A 28 -12.71 9.04 13.25
C ALA A 28 -12.02 7.69 12.97
N LEU A 29 -12.50 6.61 13.61
CA LEU A 29 -11.98 5.26 13.39
C LEU A 29 -12.22 4.78 11.95
N LEU A 30 -13.38 5.07 11.37
CA LEU A 30 -13.67 4.73 9.97
C LEU A 30 -12.75 5.49 9.00
N LEU A 31 -12.47 6.76 9.26
CA LEU A 31 -11.55 7.56 8.45
C LEU A 31 -10.12 7.05 8.52
N ASP A 32 -9.62 6.75 9.72
CA ASP A 32 -8.28 6.18 9.92
C ASP A 32 -8.20 4.77 9.27
N GLY A 33 -9.25 3.96 9.40
CA GLY A 33 -9.34 2.63 8.78
C GLY A 33 -9.37 2.68 7.25
N ALA A 34 -10.16 3.58 6.66
CA ALA A 34 -10.21 3.76 5.21
C ALA A 34 -8.86 4.21 4.64
N ARG A 35 -8.14 5.09 5.34
CA ARG A 35 -6.78 5.50 4.94
C ARG A 35 -5.79 4.35 5.03
N LEU A 36 -5.86 3.54 6.09
CA LEU A 36 -5.00 2.37 6.24
C LEU A 36 -5.24 1.37 5.11
N PHE A 37 -6.50 1.07 4.82
CA PHE A 37 -6.89 0.17 3.73
C PHE A 37 -6.41 0.70 2.38
N TYR A 38 -6.62 1.99 2.10
CA TYR A 38 -6.14 2.61 0.86
C TYR A 38 -4.61 2.59 0.74
N ALA A 39 -3.88 2.81 1.83
CA ALA A 39 -2.43 2.73 1.84
C ALA A 39 -1.93 1.30 1.60
N ASP A 40 -2.62 0.30 2.13
CA ASP A 40 -2.31 -1.12 1.92
C ASP A 40 -2.51 -1.52 0.46
N THR A 41 -3.68 -1.22 -0.12
CA THR A 41 -3.94 -1.52 -1.54
C THR A 41 -2.95 -0.82 -2.47
N ARG A 42 -2.58 0.44 -2.17
CA ARG A 42 -1.58 1.16 -2.95
C ARG A 42 -0.18 0.57 -2.83
N LEU A 43 0.20 0.10 -1.64
CA LEU A 43 1.48 -0.57 -1.43
C LEU A 43 1.53 -1.89 -2.19
N GLU A 44 0.43 -2.67 -2.18
CA GLU A 44 0.30 -3.90 -2.96
C GLU A 44 0.42 -3.65 -4.47
N ASP A 45 -0.33 -2.67 -4.99
CA ASP A 45 -0.29 -2.27 -6.40
C ASP A 45 1.13 -1.88 -6.82
N ALA A 46 1.76 -0.95 -6.09
CA ALA A 46 3.11 -0.49 -6.39
C ALA A 46 4.15 -1.63 -6.32
N THR A 47 3.99 -2.55 -5.37
CA THR A 47 4.87 -3.71 -5.23
C THR A 47 4.70 -4.68 -6.39
N SER A 48 3.47 -4.89 -6.85
CA SER A 48 3.17 -5.74 -8.00
C SER A 48 3.74 -5.17 -9.30
N ALA A 49 3.55 -3.86 -9.54
CA ALA A 49 4.10 -3.15 -10.70
C ALA A 49 5.64 -3.16 -10.71
N ALA A 50 6.25 -2.95 -9.53
CA ALA A 50 7.70 -3.05 -9.38
C ALA A 50 8.22 -4.45 -9.72
N CYS A 51 7.48 -5.50 -9.34
CA CYS A 51 7.86 -6.88 -9.62
C CYS A 51 7.68 -7.26 -11.09
N GLU A 52 6.68 -6.72 -11.77
CA GLU A 52 6.55 -6.86 -13.22
C GLU A 52 7.68 -6.14 -13.97
N ALA A 53 8.03 -4.92 -13.57
CA ALA A 53 9.15 -4.18 -14.13
C ALA A 53 10.49 -4.89 -13.91
N LEU A 54 10.67 -5.50 -12.72
CA LEU A 54 11.83 -6.34 -12.43
C LEU A 54 11.91 -7.53 -13.40
N ALA A 55 10.80 -8.24 -13.59
CA ALA A 55 10.74 -9.41 -14.46
C ALA A 55 11.08 -9.03 -15.90
N GLN A 56 10.44 -7.98 -16.44
CA GLN A 56 10.70 -7.48 -17.80
C GLN A 56 12.17 -7.11 -18.01
N ALA A 57 12.75 -6.35 -17.07
CA ALA A 57 14.15 -5.93 -17.17
C ALA A 57 15.11 -7.12 -17.05
N SER A 58 14.80 -8.11 -16.21
CA SER A 58 15.63 -9.31 -16.06
C SER A 58 15.61 -10.20 -17.32
N ILE A 59 14.46 -10.29 -18.01
CA ILE A 59 14.35 -11.04 -19.27
C ILE A 59 15.17 -10.39 -20.37
N TYR A 60 15.12 -9.04 -20.49
CA TYR A 60 15.91 -8.31 -21.47
C TYR A 60 17.42 -8.59 -21.31
N GLU A 61 17.90 -8.62 -20.08
CA GLU A 61 19.29 -8.95 -19.78
C GLU A 61 19.64 -10.40 -20.04
N GLN A 62 18.77 -11.34 -19.71
CA GLN A 62 18.96 -12.75 -20.04
C GLN A 62 19.11 -12.97 -21.54
N VAL A 63 18.24 -12.35 -22.34
CA VAL A 63 18.30 -12.43 -23.81
C VAL A 63 19.60 -11.82 -24.32
N ARG A 64 19.99 -10.65 -23.80
CA ARG A 64 21.25 -9.99 -24.15
C ARG A 64 22.47 -10.85 -23.80
N GLN A 65 22.49 -11.44 -22.60
CA GLN A 65 23.58 -12.34 -22.17
C GLN A 65 23.61 -13.61 -23.00
N PHE A 66 22.46 -14.18 -23.35
CA PHE A 66 22.38 -15.36 -24.20
C PHE A 66 22.97 -15.08 -25.59
N GLN A 67 22.66 -13.93 -26.19
CA GLN A 67 23.25 -13.53 -27.47
C GLN A 67 24.78 -13.38 -27.41
N GLN A 68 25.32 -12.96 -26.26
CA GLN A 68 26.75 -12.73 -26.09
C GLN A 68 27.54 -13.96 -25.66
N THR A 69 26.93 -14.84 -24.86
CA THR A 69 27.64 -15.92 -24.14
C THR A 69 27.09 -17.32 -24.44
N GLY A 70 25.94 -17.42 -25.12
CA GLY A 70 25.23 -18.68 -25.35
C GLY A 70 24.63 -19.31 -24.09
N LYS A 71 24.66 -18.61 -22.95
CA LYS A 71 24.17 -19.11 -21.66
C LYS A 71 22.93 -18.35 -21.20
N LEU A 72 21.95 -19.09 -20.68
CA LEU A 72 20.77 -18.55 -19.99
C LEU A 72 21.00 -18.66 -18.50
N GLU A 73 21.34 -17.56 -17.85
CA GLU A 73 21.44 -17.49 -16.39
C GLU A 73 20.39 -16.53 -15.85
N PRO A 74 19.42 -17.00 -15.06
CA PRO A 74 18.44 -16.12 -14.45
C PRO A 74 19.12 -15.31 -13.34
N LYS A 75 19.44 -14.05 -13.65
CA LYS A 75 20.11 -13.15 -12.72
C LYS A 75 19.36 -11.83 -12.58
N VAL A 76 19.00 -11.47 -11.35
CA VAL A 76 18.61 -10.11 -11.02
C VAL A 76 19.88 -9.27 -10.96
N THR A 77 19.95 -8.26 -11.82
CA THR A 77 21.09 -7.34 -11.91
C THR A 77 20.77 -6.01 -11.22
N TYR A 78 21.77 -5.14 -11.17
CA TYR A 78 21.60 -3.77 -10.68
C TYR A 78 20.58 -2.97 -11.52
N THR A 79 20.61 -3.12 -12.84
CA THR A 79 19.76 -2.39 -13.80
C THR A 79 18.31 -2.81 -13.69
N SER A 80 18.03 -4.12 -13.60
CA SER A 80 16.67 -4.62 -13.36
C SER A 80 16.14 -4.24 -11.97
N ARG A 81 16.98 -4.25 -10.92
CA ARG A 81 16.61 -3.71 -9.60
C ARG A 81 16.29 -2.22 -9.66
N ARG A 82 17.08 -1.42 -10.40
CA ARG A 82 16.87 0.02 -10.52
C ARG A 82 15.55 0.34 -11.23
N ALA A 83 15.20 -0.42 -12.27
CA ALA A 83 13.92 -0.29 -12.95
C ALA A 83 12.73 -0.56 -12.00
N ALA A 84 12.80 -1.64 -11.22
CA ALA A 84 11.77 -1.96 -10.23
C ALA A 84 11.59 -0.87 -9.17
N VAL A 85 12.68 -0.34 -8.62
CA VAL A 85 12.65 0.75 -7.63
C VAL A 85 12.10 2.04 -8.24
N ALA A 86 12.43 2.34 -9.50
CA ALA A 86 11.91 3.52 -10.19
C ALA A 86 10.39 3.46 -10.35
N VAL A 87 9.85 2.32 -10.80
CA VAL A 87 8.39 2.12 -10.91
C VAL A 87 7.72 2.19 -9.55
N PHE A 88 8.27 1.51 -8.54
CA PHE A 88 7.74 1.55 -7.17
C PHE A 88 7.65 2.97 -6.61
N THR A 89 8.72 3.74 -6.76
CA THR A 89 8.75 5.12 -6.26
C THR A 89 7.83 6.03 -7.05
N GLN A 90 7.71 5.84 -8.36
CA GLN A 90 6.82 6.62 -9.21
C GLN A 90 5.35 6.40 -8.86
N ASP A 91 4.92 5.15 -8.61
CA ASP A 91 3.54 4.83 -8.22
C ASP A 91 3.17 5.42 -6.84
N LEU A 92 4.16 5.56 -5.95
CA LEU A 92 3.93 6.12 -4.61
C LEU A 92 4.05 7.64 -4.54
N GLN A 93 4.77 8.28 -5.47
CA GLN A 93 5.09 9.73 -5.40
C GLN A 93 3.96 10.68 -5.84
N GLY A 94 2.77 10.17 -6.17
CA GLY A 94 1.66 10.99 -6.68
C GLY A 94 0.54 11.28 -5.70
N ASP A 95 0.53 10.68 -4.51
CA ASP A 95 -0.68 10.64 -3.69
C ASP A 95 -0.56 11.45 -2.39
N PRO A 96 -1.16 12.67 -2.32
CA PRO A 96 -1.09 13.52 -1.14
C PRO A 96 -1.84 12.95 0.07
N VAL A 97 -2.63 11.89 -0.13
CA VAL A 97 -3.39 11.20 0.93
C VAL A 97 -2.53 10.14 1.63
N LEU A 98 -1.51 9.61 0.96
CA LEU A 98 -0.59 8.61 1.50
C LEU A 98 0.51 9.28 2.33
N GLN A 99 0.27 9.41 3.64
CA GLN A 99 1.35 9.68 4.60
C GLN A 99 2.08 8.38 4.96
N LEU A 100 2.70 7.77 3.95
CA LEU A 100 3.61 6.65 4.15
C LEU A 100 4.94 7.20 4.67
N ALA A 101 5.41 6.66 5.79
CA ALA A 101 6.73 6.91 6.33
C ALA A 101 7.59 5.65 6.18
N HIS A 102 8.89 5.83 5.93
CA HIS A 102 9.86 4.73 5.87
C HIS A 102 9.48 3.60 4.90
N THR A 103 9.07 3.94 3.67
CA THR A 103 8.78 2.93 2.64
C THR A 103 10.07 2.33 2.10
N THR A 104 10.19 1.00 2.13
CA THR A 104 11.33 0.29 1.53
C THR A 104 10.85 -0.84 0.63
N LEU A 105 11.53 -1.01 -0.52
CA LEU A 105 11.35 -2.13 -1.42
C LEU A 105 12.56 -3.06 -1.33
N ARG A 106 12.32 -4.33 -1.00
CA ARG A 106 13.32 -5.37 -0.92
C ARG A 106 13.06 -6.40 -2.02
N ILE A 107 14.07 -6.59 -2.86
CA ILE A 107 14.05 -7.60 -3.92
C ILE A 107 14.95 -8.76 -3.47
N SER A 108 14.38 -9.97 -3.43
CA SER A 108 15.07 -11.21 -3.10
C SER A 108 14.71 -12.30 -4.10
N THR A 109 15.47 -13.39 -4.12
CA THR A 109 15.13 -14.58 -4.89
C THR A 109 14.73 -15.67 -3.91
N VAL A 110 13.50 -16.18 -4.02
CA VAL A 110 12.97 -17.25 -3.16
C VAL A 110 12.53 -18.39 -4.08
N ASN A 111 13.01 -19.60 -3.80
CA ASN A 111 12.76 -20.78 -4.64
C ASN A 111 13.13 -20.59 -6.13
N GLY A 112 14.18 -19.83 -6.41
CA GLY A 112 14.63 -19.55 -7.77
C GLY A 112 13.80 -18.49 -8.52
N LEU A 113 12.74 -17.96 -7.90
CA LEU A 113 11.90 -16.91 -8.47
C LEU A 113 12.25 -15.55 -7.85
N PRO A 114 12.27 -14.45 -8.63
CA PRO A 114 12.37 -13.12 -8.06
C PRO A 114 11.15 -12.85 -7.16
N GLN A 115 11.32 -12.12 -6.08
CA GLN A 115 10.26 -11.71 -5.17
C GLN A 115 10.51 -10.27 -4.74
N CYS A 116 9.45 -9.48 -4.71
CA CYS A 116 9.47 -8.10 -4.23
C CYS A 116 8.64 -8.03 -2.96
N ALA A 117 9.27 -7.59 -1.88
CA ALA A 117 8.60 -7.32 -0.62
C ALA A 117 8.73 -5.82 -0.34
N ALA A 118 7.62 -5.13 -0.12
CA ALA A 118 7.62 -3.75 0.31
C ALA A 118 7.15 -3.66 1.75
N THR A 119 7.80 -2.80 2.51
CA THR A 119 7.36 -2.44 3.86
C THR A 119 7.16 -0.95 3.96
N SER A 120 6.15 -0.55 4.69
CA SER A 120 5.90 0.85 4.99
C SER A 120 5.32 1.03 6.39
N THR A 121 5.46 2.22 6.94
CA THR A 121 4.78 2.62 8.16
C THR A 121 3.74 3.67 7.85
N VAL A 122 2.53 3.49 8.37
CA VAL A 122 1.46 4.49 8.28
C VAL A 122 1.18 5.02 9.67
N LYS A 123 1.21 6.35 9.80
CA LYS A 123 0.83 7.04 11.03
C LYS A 123 -0.63 7.45 10.92
N ALA A 124 -1.44 7.02 11.88
CA ALA A 124 -2.83 7.46 11.96
C ALA A 124 -2.94 8.94 12.34
N MET A 125 -4.02 9.58 11.88
CA MET A 125 -4.20 11.02 12.07
C MET A 125 -4.83 11.33 13.43
N PHE A 126 -5.77 10.50 13.89
CA PHE A 126 -6.54 10.78 15.11
C PHE A 126 -6.11 9.94 16.31
N MET A 127 -5.64 8.71 16.10
CA MET A 127 -5.03 7.89 17.15
C MET A 127 -3.51 7.80 17.02
N PRO A 128 -2.76 7.77 18.15
CA PRO A 128 -1.30 7.61 18.14
C PRO A 128 -0.90 6.14 17.94
N TYR A 129 -1.39 5.49 16.89
CA TYR A 129 -0.91 4.18 16.48
C TYR A 129 -0.08 4.28 15.20
N THR A 130 0.96 3.44 15.13
CA THR A 130 1.75 3.20 13.93
C THR A 130 1.48 1.79 13.45
N SER A 131 0.98 1.65 12.24
CA SER A 131 0.78 0.34 11.61
C SER A 131 1.90 0.05 10.63
N HIS A 132 2.40 -1.18 10.69
CA HIS A 132 3.35 -1.71 9.72
C HIS A 132 2.58 -2.40 8.60
N LEU A 133 2.76 -1.92 7.37
CA LEU A 133 2.22 -2.54 6.17
C LEU A 133 3.32 -3.38 5.51
N HIS A 134 2.94 -4.55 5.01
CA HIS A 134 3.87 -5.48 4.38
C HIS A 134 3.21 -6.10 3.15
N ALA A 135 3.63 -5.68 1.97
CA ALA A 135 3.17 -6.20 0.70
C ALA A 135 4.22 -7.14 0.09
N VAL A 136 3.78 -8.25 -0.50
CA VAL A 136 4.66 -9.20 -1.17
C VAL A 136 4.09 -9.54 -2.53
N ALA A 137 4.88 -9.32 -3.57
CA ALA A 137 4.58 -9.74 -4.93
C ALA A 137 5.65 -10.72 -5.43
N VAL A 138 5.19 -11.71 -6.19
CA VAL A 138 6.03 -12.57 -7.01
C VAL A 138 5.66 -12.25 -8.46
N PRO A 139 6.63 -12.09 -9.37
CA PRO A 139 6.33 -11.89 -10.77
C PRO A 139 5.59 -13.12 -11.29
N SER A 140 4.30 -12.95 -11.48
CA SER A 140 3.46 -13.92 -12.15
C SER A 140 3.72 -13.77 -13.65
N ALA A 141 4.02 -14.87 -14.32
CA ALA A 141 3.84 -14.95 -15.77
C ALA A 141 2.32 -14.87 -16.04
N ARG A 142 1.74 -13.67 -15.89
CA ARG A 142 0.34 -13.43 -16.20
C ARG A 142 0.21 -13.50 -17.72
N GLY A 143 -0.06 -14.72 -18.20
CA GLY A 143 -0.62 -14.93 -19.51
C GLY A 143 -1.87 -14.09 -19.64
N SER A 144 -1.78 -13.08 -20.50
CA SER A 144 -2.90 -12.27 -20.99
C SER A 144 -4.08 -13.17 -21.38
N ARG A 145 -5.01 -13.43 -20.47
CA ARG A 145 -6.39 -13.76 -20.84
C ARG A 145 -7.11 -12.44 -21.04
N ARG A 146 -7.09 -11.98 -22.29
CA ARG A 146 -8.12 -11.10 -22.83
C ARG A 146 -9.42 -11.89 -22.97
#